data_AF-A0A0R1TZL8-F1
#
_entry.id   AF-A0A0R1TZL8-F1
#
_cell.length_a   1.000
_cell.length_b   1.000
_cell.length_c   1.000
_cell.angle_alpha   90.00
_cell.angle_beta   90.00
_cell.angle_gamma   90.00
#
_symmetry.space_group_name_H-M   'P 1'
#
loop_
_entity.id
_entity.type
_entity.pdbx_description
1 polymer ?
#
loop_
_entity_poly.entity_id
_entity_poly.type
_entity_poly.pdbx_seq_one_letter_code
_entity_poly.pdbx_strand_id
1 'polypeptide(L)'
;MTTWKQFKKEITILSPEETKLIDVLALLVVRRLELGITQEELAERIGMTQSRIARIEAVDSIPSQTILEQYANGIGFDTQTFFSSVEKTCD
;
A
#
# COMPACT_ATOMS: atom_id res chain seq x y z
N MET A 1 -18.07 17.57 -28.50
CA MET A 1 -17.96 18.26 -27.20
C MET A 1 -17.47 17.24 -26.19
N THR A 2 -16.26 17.42 -25.68
CA THR A 2 -15.76 16.59 -24.57
C THR A 2 -16.59 16.87 -23.33
N THR A 3 -17.14 15.83 -22.74
CA THR A 3 -17.96 15.96 -21.53
C THR A 3 -17.06 16.15 -20.32
N TRP A 4 -17.52 16.89 -19.30
CA TRP A 4 -16.82 17.00 -18.01
C TRP A 4 -16.46 15.63 -17.41
N LYS A 5 -17.25 14.60 -17.74
CA LYS A 5 -17.01 13.20 -17.40
C LYS A 5 -15.78 12.60 -18.10
N GLN A 6 -15.54 12.93 -19.37
CA GLN A 6 -14.32 12.52 -20.10
C GLN A 6 -13.09 13.24 -19.56
N PHE A 7 -13.20 14.55 -19.32
CA PHE A 7 -12.11 15.34 -18.76
C PHE A 7 -11.73 14.85 -17.35
N LYS A 8 -12.70 14.59 -16.47
CA LYS A 8 -12.40 13.97 -15.16
C LYS A 8 -11.75 12.60 -15.28
N LYS A 9 -12.15 11.76 -16.23
CA LYS A 9 -11.51 10.45 -16.43
C LYS A 9 -10.03 10.59 -16.82
N GLU A 10 -9.66 11.68 -17.47
CA GLU A 10 -8.27 12.01 -17.84
C GLU A 10 -7.50 12.75 -16.72
N ILE A 11 -8.19 13.53 -15.87
CA ILE A 11 -7.59 14.20 -14.69
C ILE A 11 -7.46 13.26 -13.49
N THR A 12 -8.27 12.21 -13.41
CA THR A 12 -8.10 11.17 -12.38
C THR A 12 -6.80 10.44 -12.69
N ILE A 13 -5.69 10.98 -12.17
CA ILE A 13 -4.30 10.52 -12.42
C ILE A 13 -4.12 9.06 -11.98
N LEU A 14 -4.93 8.59 -11.04
CA LEU A 14 -4.87 7.25 -10.47
C LEU A 14 -6.08 6.43 -10.89
N SER A 15 -5.82 5.30 -11.55
CA SER A 15 -6.82 4.28 -11.82
C SER A 15 -7.43 3.71 -10.52
N PRO A 16 -8.63 3.09 -10.60
CA PRO A 16 -9.23 2.42 -9.44
C PRO A 16 -8.34 1.33 -8.84
N GLU A 17 -7.48 0.69 -9.65
CA GLU A 17 -6.53 -0.30 -9.18
C GLU A 17 -5.39 0.33 -8.38
N GLU A 18 -4.81 1.43 -8.88
CA GLU A 18 -3.75 2.16 -8.17
C GLU A 18 -4.26 2.73 -6.84
N THR A 19 -5.52 3.18 -6.80
CA THR A 19 -6.16 3.63 -5.56
C THR A 19 -6.23 2.51 -4.52
N LYS A 20 -6.65 1.29 -4.93
CA LYS A 20 -6.71 0.13 -4.04
C LYS A 20 -5.34 -0.25 -3.48
N LEU A 21 -4.28 -0.18 -4.28
CA LEU A 21 -2.92 -0.48 -3.81
C LEU A 21 -2.46 0.50 -2.72
N ILE A 22 -2.84 1.77 -2.84
CA ILE A 22 -2.57 2.80 -1.84
C ILE A 22 -3.37 2.53 -0.56
N ASP A 23 -4.65 2.17 -0.67
CA ASP A 23 -5.48 1.83 0.49
C ASP A 23 -4.90 0.63 1.27
N VAL A 24 -4.48 -0.41 0.54
CA VAL A 24 -3.81 -1.59 1.12
C VAL A 24 -2.51 -1.19 1.83
N LEU A 25 -1.69 -0.34 1.21
CA LEU A 25 -0.47 0.17 1.85
C LEU A 25 -0.80 0.92 3.15
N ALA A 26 -1.79 1.80 3.13
CA ALA A 26 -2.18 2.57 4.31
C ALA A 26 -2.56 1.66 5.49
N LEU A 27 -3.32 0.59 5.22
CA LEU A 27 -3.69 -0.41 6.22
C LEU A 27 -2.46 -1.15 6.79
N LEU A 28 -1.52 -1.54 5.92
CA LEU A 28 -0.27 -2.18 6.34
C LEU A 28 0.58 -1.25 7.22
N VAL A 29 0.65 0.05 6.90
CA VAL A 29 1.38 1.04 7.70
C VAL A 29 0.75 1.22 9.07
N VAL A 30 -0.58 1.36 9.15
CA VAL A 30 -1.30 1.41 10.44
C VAL A 30 -0.96 0.17 11.27
N ARG A 31 -1.01 -1.00 10.65
CA ARG A 31 -0.74 -2.25 11.35
C ARG A 31 0.71 -2.38 11.81
N ARG A 32 1.68 -1.92 11.02
CA ARG A 32 3.09 -1.84 11.42
C ARG A 32 3.25 -1.02 12.70
N LEU A 33 2.59 0.14 12.75
CA LEU A 33 2.64 1.05 13.90
C LEU A 33 2.00 0.44 15.15
N GLU A 34 0.85 -0.22 15.01
CA GLU A 34 0.20 -0.94 16.12
C GLU A 34 1.07 -2.05 16.71
N LEU A 35 1.88 -2.70 15.88
CA LEU A 35 2.84 -3.73 16.30
C LEU A 35 4.13 -3.15 16.89
N GLY A 36 4.32 -1.83 16.87
CA GLY A 36 5.54 -1.17 17.34
C GLY A 36 6.77 -1.43 16.48
N ILE A 37 6.60 -1.94 15.25
CA ILE A 37 7.70 -2.25 14.34
C ILE A 37 8.20 -0.94 13.72
N THR A 38 9.49 -0.65 13.77
CA THR A 38 10.07 0.55 13.12
C THR A 38 10.22 0.33 11.61
N GLN A 39 10.41 1.42 10.84
CA GLN A 39 10.72 1.29 9.42
C GLN A 39 12.06 0.56 9.18
N GLU A 40 13.03 0.77 10.07
CA GLU A 40 14.34 0.10 10.02
C GLU A 40 14.18 -1.40 10.27
N GLU A 41 13.43 -1.79 11.30
CA GLU A 41 13.23 -3.20 11.61
C GLU A 41 12.41 -3.92 10.52
N LEU A 42 11.39 -3.26 9.94
CA LEU A 42 10.71 -3.82 8.77
C LEU A 42 11.69 -4.01 7.61
N ALA A 43 12.53 -3.01 7.33
CA ALA A 43 13.50 -3.07 6.26
C ALA A 43 14.48 -4.25 6.44
N GLU A 44 14.97 -4.48 7.66
CA GLU A 44 15.81 -5.63 8.00
C GLU A 44 15.10 -6.96 7.75
N ARG A 45 13.83 -7.09 8.18
CA ARG A 45 13.04 -8.32 8.01
C ARG A 45 12.83 -8.70 6.55
N ILE A 46 12.71 -7.73 5.65
CA ILE A 46 12.40 -7.96 4.24
C ILE A 46 13.59 -7.72 3.29
N GLY A 47 14.79 -7.49 3.84
CA GLY A 47 16.00 -7.27 3.05
C GLY A 47 15.98 -5.99 2.21
N MET A 48 15.40 -4.91 2.73
CA MET A 48 15.38 -3.57 2.12
C MET A 48 16.15 -2.55 2.97
N THR A 49 16.32 -1.34 2.44
CA THR A 49 16.83 -0.22 3.22
C THR A 49 15.68 0.54 3.90
N GLN A 50 15.92 1.11 5.07
CA GLN A 50 14.94 1.97 5.77
C GLN A 50 14.45 3.12 4.86
N SER A 51 15.35 3.73 4.09
CA SER A 51 15.02 4.79 3.13
C SER A 51 14.10 4.33 2.01
N ARG A 52 14.16 3.05 1.61
CA ARG A 52 13.23 2.47 0.63
C ARG A 52 11.85 2.28 1.25
N ILE A 53 11.76 1.82 2.49
CA ILE A 53 10.49 1.74 3.22
C ILE A 53 9.85 3.14 3.35
N ALA A 54 10.63 4.15 3.73
CA ALA A 54 10.13 5.51 3.87
C ALA A 54 9.50 6.05 2.57
N ARG A 55 10.14 5.81 1.41
CA ARG A 55 9.59 6.21 0.10
C ARG A 55 8.33 5.43 -0.29
N ILE A 56 8.26 4.16 0.07
CA ILE A 56 7.05 3.34 -0.13
C ILE A 56 5.91 3.93 0.70
N GLU A 57 6.12 4.19 2.00
CA GLU A 57 5.10 4.76 2.89
C GLU A 57 4.70 6.19 2.53
N ALA A 58 5.60 6.96 1.91
CA ALA A 58 5.31 8.30 1.38
C ALA A 58 4.55 8.28 0.04
N VAL A 59 4.37 7.10 -0.58
CA VAL A 59 3.75 6.94 -1.90
C VAL A 59 4.45 7.78 -2.98
N ASP A 60 5.78 7.87 -2.91
CA ASP A 60 6.61 8.52 -3.95
C ASP A 60 6.39 7.88 -5.33
N SER A 61 6.03 6.59 -5.33
CA SER A 61 5.57 5.82 -6.48
C SER A 61 4.53 4.80 -6.02
N ILE A 62 3.55 4.48 -6.85
CA ILE A 62 2.55 3.46 -6.52
C ILE A 62 3.27 2.12 -6.27
N PRO A 63 3.11 1.52 -5.07
CA PRO A 63 3.75 0.25 -4.78
C PRO A 63 3.15 -0.85 -5.64
N SER A 64 3.98 -1.76 -6.14
CA SER A 64 3.47 -2.97 -6.78
C SER A 64 2.89 -3.92 -5.74
N GLN A 65 2.01 -4.82 -6.20
CA GLN A 65 1.46 -5.88 -5.34
C GLN A 65 2.56 -6.69 -4.64
N THR A 66 3.66 -7.00 -5.35
CA THR A 66 4.81 -7.72 -4.79
C THR A 66 5.49 -6.98 -3.63
N ILE A 67 5.50 -5.64 -3.66
CA ILE A 67 6.01 -4.83 -2.54
C ILE A 67 5.07 -4.90 -1.35
N LEU A 68 3.76 -4.82 -1.58
CA LEU A 68 2.75 -4.95 -0.52
C LEU A 68 2.80 -6.33 0.14
N GLU A 69 3.01 -7.38 -0.64
CA GLU A 69 3.18 -8.75 -0.15
C GLU A 69 4.43 -8.90 0.72
N GLN A 70 5.57 -8.37 0.27
CA GLN A 70 6.80 -8.36 1.08
C GLN A 70 6.61 -7.58 2.38
N TYR A 71 5.97 -6.41 2.30
CA TYR A 71 5.67 -5.58 3.47
C TYR A 71 4.81 -6.36 4.48
N ALA A 72 3.70 -6.95 4.03
CA ALA A 72 2.79 -7.75 4.86
C ALA A 72 3.52 -8.91 5.55
N ASN A 73 4.34 -9.64 4.79
CA ASN A 73 5.18 -10.71 5.34
C ASN A 73 6.15 -10.20 6.41
N GLY A 74 6.76 -9.02 6.20
CA GLY A 74 7.68 -8.40 7.14
C GLY A 74 7.06 -8.01 8.49
N ILE A 75 5.76 -7.69 8.51
CA ILE A 75 5.01 -7.43 9.75
C ILE A 75 4.29 -8.67 10.32
N GLY A 76 4.51 -9.85 9.73
CA GLY A 76 3.99 -11.13 10.23
C GLY A 76 2.57 -11.47 9.78
N PHE A 77 2.10 -10.88 8.67
CA PHE A 77 0.82 -11.21 8.07
C PHE A 77 1.00 -12.12 6.85
N ASP A 78 0.27 -13.24 6.85
CA ASP A 78 0.12 -14.05 5.66
C ASP A 78 -0.72 -13.30 4.62
N THR A 79 -0.18 -13.18 3.41
CA THR A 79 -0.75 -12.36 2.35
C THR A 79 -2.15 -12.83 1.93
N GLN A 80 -2.51 -14.12 2.04
CA GLN A 80 -3.87 -14.59 1.68
C GLN A 80 -4.94 -14.11 2.66
N THR A 81 -4.58 -13.97 3.94
CA THR A 81 -5.53 -13.55 5.00
C THR A 81 -5.78 -12.05 4.96
N PHE A 82 -4.77 -11.25 4.60
CA PHE A 82 -4.86 -9.79 4.60
C PHE A 82 -5.76 -9.26 3.48
N PHE A 83 -5.54 -9.66 2.22
CA PHE A 83 -6.35 -9.18 1.10
C PHE A 83 -7.84 -9.55 1.21
N SER A 84 -8.12 -10.73 1.77
CA SER A 84 -9.50 -11.21 1.98
C SER A 84 -10.30 -10.40 3.02
N SER A 85 -9.62 -9.61 3.85
CA SER A 85 -10.25 -8.81 4.92
C SER A 85 -10.44 -7.34 4.54
N VAL A 86 -9.65 -6.81 3.60
CA VAL A 86 -9.72 -5.40 3.15
C VAL A 86 -11.04 -5.11 2.41
N GLU A 87 -11.64 -6.09 1.73
CA GLU A 87 -12.91 -5.92 1.01
C GLU A 87 -14.12 -5.57 1.89
N LYS A 88 -14.02 -5.76 3.21
CA LYS A 88 -15.16 -5.56 4.15
C LYS A 88 -15.17 -4.20 4.87
N THR A 89 -14.17 -3.35 4.68
CA THR A 89 -14.02 -2.12 5.48
C THR A 89 -14.28 -0.83 4.70
N CYS A 90 -14.56 -0.94 3.39
CA CYS A 90 -14.98 0.17 2.54
C CYS A 90 -16.47 0.02 2.17
N ASP A 91 -17.34 0.00 3.18
CA ASP A 91 -18.78 0.28 3.08
C ASP A 91 -19.14 1.36 4.12
#